data_AF-A0A379FQY0-F1
#
_entry.id   AF-A0A379FQY0-F1
#
_cell.length_a   1.000
_cell.length_b   1.000
_cell.length_c   1.000
_cell.angle_alpha   90.00
_cell.angle_beta   90.00
_cell.angle_gamma   90.00
#
_symmetry.space_group_name_H-M   'P 1'
#
loop_
_entity.id
_entity.type
_entity.pdbx_description
1 polymer ?
#
loop_
_entity_poly.entity_id
_entity_poly.type
_entity_poly.pdbx_seq_one_letter_code
_entity_poly.pdbx_strand_id
1 'polypeptide(L)' 'MTTEQIEKYFGTTNKIAEFFRISPEAFYQWKKRPNQLIPKNRAIEADYRTKGELRFDPALYQ' A
#
# COMPACT_ATOMS: atom_id res chain seq x y z
N MET A 1 -4.75 3.04 -4.52
CA MET A 1 -3.67 2.03 -4.54
C MET A 1 -4.11 0.81 -3.77
N THR A 2 -4.09 -0.35 -4.41
CA THR A 2 -4.56 -1.62 -3.81
C THR A 2 -3.41 -2.42 -3.20
N THR A 3 -3.71 -3.34 -2.30
CA THR A 3 -2.71 -4.26 -1.75
C THR A 3 -2.05 -5.09 -2.84
N GLU A 4 -2.78 -5.49 -3.88
CA GLU A 4 -2.23 -6.25 -5.01
C GLU A 4 -1.16 -5.45 -5.78
N GLN A 5 -1.39 -4.16 -6.04
CA GLN A 5 -0.39 -3.29 -6.68
C GLN A 5 0.90 -3.22 -5.85
N ILE A 6 0.76 -3.11 -4.53
CA ILE A 6 1.90 -3.09 -3.61
C ILE A 6 2.62 -4.43 -3.59
N GLU A 7 1.90 -5.54 -3.58
CA GLU A 7 2.49 -6.89 -3.64
C GLU A 7 3.23 -7.12 -4.94
N LYS A 8 2.66 -6.71 -6.07
CA LYS A 8 3.32 -6.79 -7.37
C LYS A 8 4.63 -5.99 -7.41
N TYR A 9 4.65 -4.84 -6.74
CA TYR A 9 5.83 -3.96 -6.69
C TYR A 9 6.94 -4.48 -5.77
N PHE A 10 6.61 -4.81 -4.53
CA PHE A 10 7.62 -5.20 -3.51
C PHE A 10 7.91 -6.70 -3.49
N GLY A 11 7.00 -7.53 -3.99
CA GLY A 11 7.10 -8.99 -4.08
C GLY A 11 6.73 -9.75 -2.80
N THR A 12 7.15 -9.29 -1.62
CA THR A 12 6.86 -9.99 -0.35
C THR A 12 6.27 -9.08 0.72
N THR A 13 5.40 -9.63 1.56
CA THR A 13 4.81 -8.92 2.71
C THR A 13 5.85 -8.34 3.65
N ASN A 14 7.00 -9.01 3.83
CA ASN A 14 8.08 -8.51 4.70
C ASN A 14 8.71 -7.22 4.16
N LYS A 15 8.98 -7.15 2.85
CA LYS A 15 9.50 -5.93 2.22
C LYS A 15 8.50 -4.78 2.30
N ILE A 16 7.21 -5.09 2.18
CA ILE A 16 6.12 -4.11 2.31
C ILE A 16 6.04 -3.58 3.74
N ALA A 17 6.07 -4.49 4.72
CA ALA A 17 6.02 -4.16 6.13
C ALA A 17 7.21 -3.28 6.55
N GLU A 18 8.41 -3.65 6.11
CA GLU A 18 9.64 -2.87 6.30
C GLU A 18 9.51 -1.48 5.65
N PHE A 19 9.03 -1.42 4.40
CA PHE A 19 8.83 -0.15 3.70
C PHE A 19 7.91 0.78 4.50
N PHE A 20 6.73 0.32 4.94
CA PHE A 20 5.76 1.15 5.68
C PHE A 20 6.05 1.29 7.18
N ARG A 21 7.10 0.62 7.70
CA ARG A 21 7.42 0.53 9.13
C ARG A 21 6.22 0.03 9.96
N ILE A 22 5.60 -1.04 9.48
CA ILE A 22 4.48 -1.73 10.13
C ILE A 22 4.82 -3.21 10.32
N SER A 23 3.97 -3.97 11.01
CA SER A 23 4.09 -5.42 11.02
C SER A 23 3.47 -6.06 9.76
N PRO A 24 3.92 -7.26 9.34
CA PRO A 24 3.27 -8.04 8.28
C PRO A 24 1.76 -8.21 8.51
N GLU A 25 1.34 -8.42 9.76
CA GLU A 25 -0.07 -8.57 10.17
C GLU A 25 -0.88 -7.31 9.86
N ALA A 26 -0.31 -6.12 10.06
CA ALA A 26 -0.98 -4.86 9.70
C ALA A 26 -1.25 -4.78 8.20
N PHE A 27 -0.32 -5.26 7.35
CA PHE A 27 -0.56 -5.36 5.91
C PHE A 27 -1.67 -6.36 5.58
N TYR A 28 -1.73 -7.51 6.26
CA TYR A 28 -2.84 -8.46 6.10
C TYR A 28 -4.20 -7.84 6.46
N GLN A 29 -4.27 -6.94 7.44
CA GLN A 29 -5.52 -6.23 7.74
C GLN A 29 -5.97 -5.32 6.58
N TRP A 30 -5.03 -4.74 5.81
CA TRP A 30 -5.38 -3.94 4.63
C TRP A 30 -6.02 -4.78 3.53
N LYS A 31 -5.57 -6.03 3.35
CA LYS A 31 -6.15 -6.97 2.37
C LYS A 31 -7.61 -7.34 2.66
N LYS A 32 -8.04 -7.20 3.91
CA LYS A 32 -9.42 -7.46 4.34
C LYS A 32 -10.36 -6.28 4.12
N ARG A 33 -9.83 -5.11 3.76
CA ARG A 33 -10.66 -3.91 3.53
C ARG A 33 -11.44 -4.04 2.22
N PRO A 34 -12.64 -3.43 2.12
CA PRO A 34 -13.35 -3.30 0.86
C PRO A 34 -12.45 -2.65 -0.20
N ASN A 35 -12.50 -3.18 -1.43
CA ASN A 35 -11.66 -2.75 -2.56
C ASN A 35 -10.15 -2.89 -2.34
N GLN A 36 -9.74 -3.50 -1.22
CA GLN A 36 -8.35 -3.77 -0.85
C GLN A 36 -7.45 -2.54 -0.93
N LEU A 37 -8.02 -1.35 -0.70
CA LEU A 37 -7.26 -0.12 -0.71
C LEU A 37 -6.41 -0.02 0.55
N ILE A 38 -5.13 0.31 0.39
CA ILE A 38 -4.30 0.68 1.53
C ILE A 38 -4.74 2.05 2.07
N PRO A 39 -4.49 2.40 3.34
CA PRO A 39 -4.92 3.70 3.89
C PRO A 39 -4.45 4.89 3.05
N LYS A 40 -5.28 5.94 2.92
CA LYS A 40 -5.00 7.11 2.07
C LYS A 40 -3.61 7.71 2.31
N ASN A 41 -3.26 7.97 3.57
CA ASN A 41 -1.95 8.52 3.93
C ASN A 41 -0.80 7.58 3.54
N ARG A 42 -1.02 6.26 3.60
CA ARG A 42 -0.01 5.26 3.18
C ARG A 42 0.12 5.20 1.66
N ALA A 43 -0.97 5.42 0.92
CA ALA A 43 -0.91 5.51 -0.54
C ALA A 43 -0.15 6.75 -1.02
N ILE A 44 -0.34 7.89 -0.35
CA ILE A 44 0.44 9.11 -0.60
C ILE A 44 1.92 8.90 -0.25
N GLU A 45 2.19 8.27 0.90
CA GLU A 45 3.56 7.92 1.32
C GLU A 45 4.25 7.02 0.28
N ALA A 46 3.54 6.00 -0.22
CA ALA A 46 4.05 5.08 -1.23
C ALA A 46 4.38 5.79 -2.54
N ASP A 47 3.47 6.64 -3.02
CA ASP A 47 3.69 7.46 -4.22
C ASP A 47 4.95 8.32 -4.10
N TYR A 48 5.05 9.08 -3.00
CA TYR A 48 6.20 9.94 -2.73
C TYR A 48 7.53 9.14 -2.67
N ARG A 49 7.56 8.05 -1.90
CA ARG A 49 8.80 7.30 -1.66
C ARG A 49 9.22 6.40 -2.83
N THR A 50 8.27 6.00 -3.68
CA THR A 50 8.56 5.28 -4.93
C THR A 50 8.72 6.20 -6.13
N LYS A 51 8.71 7.54 -5.92
CA LYS A 51 8.87 8.54 -6.97
C LYS A 51 7.88 8.36 -8.12
N GLY A 52 6.63 8.01 -7.80
CA GLY A 52 5.56 7.87 -8.80
C GLY A 52 5.36 6.48 -9.38
N GLU A 53 6.19 5.49 -9.07
CA GLU A 53 5.98 4.11 -9.57
C GLU A 53 4.71 3.47 -8.98
N LEU A 54 4.41 3.76 -7.71
CA LEU A 54 3.12 3.46 -7.09
C LEU A 54 2.28 4.74 -7.00
N ARG A 55 1.59 5.11 -8.09
CA ARG A 55 0.85 6.38 -8.17
C ARG A 55 -0.37 6.43 -7.25
N PHE A 56 -0.50 7.51 -6.48
CA PHE A 56 -1.70 7.81 -5.71
C PHE A 56 -2.83 8.31 -6.61
N ASP A 57 -4.03 7.80 -6.39
CA ASP A 57 -5.25 8.29 -7.03
C ASP A 57 -6.26 8.72 -5.97
N PRO A 58 -6.53 10.04 -5.82
CA PRO A 58 -7.47 10.55 -4.83
C PRO A 58 -8.92 10.12 -5.09
N ALA A 59 -9.30 9.81 -6.34
CA ALA A 59 -10.67 9.42 -6.67
C ALA A 59 -11.08 8.09 -6.03
N LEU A 60 -10.11 7.26 -5.64
CA LEU A 60 -10.34 5.97 -4.96
C LEU A 60 -10.63 6.11 -3.46
N TYR A 61 -10.51 7.31 -2.88
CA TYR A 61 -10.56 7.54 -1.42
C TYR A 61 -11.64 8.53 -0.98
N GLN A 62 -12.81 8.50 -1.64
CA GLN A 62 -13.97 9.32 -1.27
C GLN A 62 -14.51 8.98 0.13
#